data_AF-A0A1Q3SG18-F1
#
_entry.id   AF-A0A1Q3SG18-F1
#
_cell.length_a   1.000
_cell.length_b   1.000
_cell.length_c   1.000
_cell.angle_alpha   90.00
_cell.angle_beta   90.00
_cell.angle_gamma   90.00
#
_symmetry.space_group_name_H-M   'P 1'
#
loop_
_entity.id
_entity.type
_entity.pdbx_description
1 polymer ?
#
loop_
_entity_poly.entity_id
_entity_poly.type
_entity_poly.pdbx_seq_one_letter_code
_entity_poly.pdbx_strand_id
1 'polypeptide(L)'
;MSHIYSIEGANACQQLADLAEKIAGESPSLSPKEFILTLGKQAAGIRHAFWGLFDLLKGGSNLIPGGGFKPEYDDGSGGQARHFVGIAVSNLRFGPKLTTWLSETVRRDPAHSPDGRLTLAAVDFSQKLLKGELAITAAGQWLRNQLCQPQS
;
A
#
# COMPACT_ATOMS: atom_id res chain seq x y z
N MET A 1 26.58 -2.41 -4.98
CA MET A 1 26.54 -2.75 -3.53
C MET A 1 25.43 -1.92 -2.92
N SER A 2 24.23 -2.50 -2.81
CA SER A 2 23.07 -1.83 -2.23
C SER A 2 23.06 -2.10 -0.74
N HIS A 3 23.39 -1.10 0.07
CA HIS A 3 23.24 -1.17 1.52
C HIS A 3 21.73 -1.20 1.84
N ILE A 4 21.23 -2.38 2.19
CA ILE A 4 19.95 -2.56 2.86
C ILE A 4 20.17 -2.05 4.28
N TYR A 5 19.83 -0.79 4.55
CA TYR A 5 19.54 -0.38 5.91
C TYR A 5 18.20 -0.99 6.26
N SER A 6 18.22 -2.22 6.79
CA SER A 6 17.19 -2.61 7.74
C SER A 6 17.34 -1.64 8.90
N ILE A 7 16.45 -0.66 9.01
CA ILE A 7 16.30 0.10 10.25
C ILE A 7 15.90 -0.93 11.30
N GLU A 8 16.85 -1.35 12.15
CA GLU A 8 16.58 -2.24 13.26
C GLU A 8 15.42 -1.64 14.09
N GLY A 9 14.29 -2.36 14.14
CA GLY A 9 13.12 -1.96 14.92
C GLY A 9 11.95 -1.34 14.15
N ALA A 10 12.07 -1.02 12.85
CA ALA A 10 10.93 -0.51 12.08
C ALA A 10 9.93 -1.64 11.76
N ASN A 11 8.67 -1.45 12.15
CA ASN A 11 7.57 -2.36 11.80
C ASN A 11 7.16 -2.24 10.32
N ALA A 12 6.32 -3.15 9.82
CA ALA A 12 5.95 -3.18 8.40
C ALA A 12 5.25 -1.90 7.92
N CYS A 13 4.44 -1.26 8.76
CA CYS A 13 3.81 0.01 8.41
C CYS A 13 4.85 1.13 8.23
N GLN A 14 5.83 1.23 9.14
CA GLN A 14 6.90 2.21 9.04
C GLN A 14 7.80 1.94 7.84
N GLN A 15 8.17 0.69 7.58
CA GLN A 15 8.94 0.31 6.41
C GLN A 15 8.21 0.66 5.09
N LEU A 16 6.88 0.51 5.04
CA LEU A 16 6.09 0.93 3.88
C LEU A 16 6.13 2.46 3.68
N ALA A 17 6.06 3.23 4.76
CA ALA A 17 6.18 4.69 4.71
C ALA A 17 7.58 5.14 4.28
N ASP A 18 8.63 4.55 4.86
CA ASP A 18 10.03 4.82 4.51
C ASP A 18 10.29 4.51 3.03
N LEU A 19 9.74 3.40 2.53
CA LEU A 19 9.82 3.02 1.13
C LEU A 19 9.15 4.06 0.22
N ALA A 20 7.98 4.57 0.61
CA ALA A 20 7.30 5.63 -0.13
C ALA A 20 8.14 6.92 -0.22
N GLU A 21 8.77 7.33 0.88
CA GLU A 21 9.67 8.50 0.88
C GLU A 21 10.91 8.29 0.04
N LYS A 22 11.51 7.10 0.13
CA LYS A 22 12.66 6.73 -0.68
C LYS A 22 12.33 6.83 -2.17
N ILE A 23 11.21 6.25 -2.61
CA ILE A 23 10.78 6.32 -4.01
C ILE A 23 10.56 7.78 -4.43
N ALA A 24 9.93 8.59 -3.58
CA ALA A 24 9.70 10.01 -3.86
C ALA A 24 11.00 10.81 -3.97
N GLY A 25 11.99 10.55 -3.11
CA GLY A 25 13.27 11.23 -3.08
C GLY A 25 14.22 10.82 -4.21
N GLU A 26 14.23 9.54 -4.58
CA GLU A 26 15.09 9.01 -5.65
C GLU A 26 14.56 9.34 -7.06
N SER A 27 13.29 9.73 -7.20
CA SER A 27 12.66 9.94 -8.51
C SER A 27 11.65 11.09 -8.49
N PRO A 28 12.12 12.35 -8.43
CA PRO A 28 11.25 13.54 -8.26
C PRO A 28 10.32 13.82 -9.45
N SER A 29 10.56 13.21 -10.61
CA SER A 29 9.74 13.36 -11.82
C SER A 29 8.70 12.26 -12.02
N LEU A 30 8.51 11.35 -11.04
CA LEU A 30 7.49 10.30 -11.16
C LEU A 30 6.09 10.89 -11.27
N SER A 31 5.30 10.37 -12.22
CA SER A 31 3.87 10.59 -12.18
C SER A 31 3.22 9.82 -11.02
N PRO A 32 2.05 10.23 -10.53
CA PRO A 32 1.33 9.50 -9.47
C PRO A 32 1.06 8.03 -9.83
N LYS A 33 0.83 7.73 -11.11
CA LYS A 33 0.60 6.36 -11.59
C LYS A 33 1.87 5.51 -11.46
N GLU A 34 3.01 6.04 -11.92
CA GLU A 34 4.29 5.34 -11.85
C GLU A 34 4.75 5.16 -10.40
N PHE A 35 4.46 6.14 -9.54
CA PHE A 35 4.70 6.03 -8.10
C PHE A 35 3.92 4.87 -7.47
N ILE A 36 2.61 4.79 -7.69
CA ILE A 36 1.76 3.70 -7.14
C ILE A 36 2.24 2.33 -7.64
N LEU A 37 2.59 2.23 -8.92
CA LEU A 37 3.10 0.97 -9.49
C LEU A 37 4.46 0.59 -8.91
N THR A 38 5.37 1.56 -8.76
CA THR A 38 6.70 1.35 -8.17
C THR A 38 6.58 0.91 -6.71
N LEU A 39 5.71 1.55 -5.93
CA LEU A 39 5.44 1.19 -4.55
C LEU A 39 4.87 -0.25 -4.46
N GLY A 40 3.87 -0.57 -5.28
CA GLY A 40 3.29 -1.93 -5.33
C GLY A 40 4.29 -3.00 -5.76
N LYS A 41 5.19 -2.68 -6.70
CA LYS A 41 6.27 -3.59 -7.10
C LYS A 41 7.24 -3.85 -5.95
N GLN A 42 7.67 -2.81 -5.25
CA GLN A 42 8.69 -2.94 -4.19
C GLN A 42 8.14 -3.51 -2.88
N ALA A 43 6.88 -3.22 -2.53
CA ALA A 43 6.26 -3.72 -1.29
C ALA A 43 5.53 -5.06 -1.44
N ALA A 44 4.97 -5.33 -2.63
CA ALA A 44 4.14 -6.52 -2.87
C ALA A 44 4.60 -7.40 -4.04
N GLY A 45 5.74 -7.09 -4.67
CA GLY A 45 6.23 -7.83 -5.83
C GLY A 45 5.32 -7.75 -7.07
N ILE A 46 4.38 -6.80 -7.10
CA ILE A 46 3.37 -6.72 -8.17
C ILE A 46 4.04 -6.33 -9.48
N ARG A 47 3.97 -7.22 -10.47
CA ARG A 47 4.55 -6.98 -11.79
C ARG A 47 3.71 -6.02 -12.64
N HIS A 48 4.40 -5.26 -13.49
CA HIS A 48 3.78 -4.47 -14.56
C HIS A 48 3.22 -5.44 -15.63
N ALA A 49 2.07 -5.12 -16.22
CA ALA A 49 1.34 -5.90 -17.26
C ALA A 49 0.45 -7.09 -16.78
N PHE A 50 -0.17 -7.79 -17.75
CA PHE A 50 -1.25 -8.80 -17.65
C PHE A 50 -1.09 -9.83 -16.50
N TRP A 51 0.14 -10.16 -16.12
CA TRP A 51 0.48 -11.05 -15.00
C TRP A 51 0.16 -10.47 -13.62
N GLY A 52 0.11 -9.14 -13.49
CA GLY A 52 -0.22 -8.49 -12.23
C GLY A 52 -1.67 -8.74 -11.79
N LEU A 53 -2.59 -9.14 -12.68
CA LEU A 53 -3.92 -9.59 -12.29
C LEU A 53 -3.87 -10.96 -11.59
N PHE A 54 -3.02 -11.88 -12.06
CA PHE A 54 -2.78 -13.16 -11.39
C PHE A 54 -2.01 -13.01 -10.09
N ASP A 55 -1.05 -12.08 -10.02
CA ASP A 55 -0.34 -11.77 -8.77
C ASP A 55 -1.33 -11.14 -7.76
N LEU A 56 -2.28 -10.29 -8.19
CA LEU A 56 -3.35 -9.77 -7.33
C LEU A 56 -4.28 -10.90 -6.81
N LEU A 57 -4.61 -11.88 -7.66
CA LEU A 57 -5.41 -13.04 -7.27
C LEU A 57 -4.66 -14.03 -6.35
N LYS A 58 -3.32 -14.13 -6.47
CA LYS A 58 -2.46 -14.93 -5.59
C LYS A 58 -1.92 -14.14 -4.38
N GLY A 59 -2.28 -12.86 -4.27
CA GLY A 59 -1.89 -11.97 -3.18
C GLY A 59 -0.50 -11.32 -3.30
N GLY A 60 0.28 -11.54 -4.36
CA GLY A 60 1.63 -10.99 -4.52
C GLY A 60 2.66 -11.54 -3.52
N SER A 61 3.90 -11.06 -3.61
CA SER A 61 4.98 -11.40 -2.67
C SER A 61 4.89 -10.52 -1.43
N ASN A 62 4.87 -11.10 -0.22
CA ASN A 62 4.87 -10.32 1.02
C ASN A 62 6.28 -9.80 1.34
N LEU A 63 6.73 -8.76 0.62
CA LEU A 63 8.11 -8.27 0.70
C LEU A 63 8.37 -7.37 1.92
N ILE A 64 7.31 -6.85 2.55
CA ILE A 64 7.36 -6.12 3.82
C ILE A 64 6.45 -6.85 4.83
N PRO A 65 6.88 -8.02 5.35
CA PRO A 65 6.09 -8.76 6.32
C PRO A 65 6.13 -8.08 7.70
N GLY A 66 5.03 -8.14 8.44
CA GLY A 66 4.94 -7.67 9.82
C GLY A 66 3.70 -6.83 10.10
N GLY A 67 3.68 -6.17 11.25
CA GLY A 67 2.54 -5.37 11.74
C GLY A 67 2.86 -3.89 11.93
N GLY A 68 2.28 -3.28 12.97
CA GLY A 68 2.46 -1.87 13.31
C GLY A 68 1.47 -0.91 12.67
N PHE A 69 0.40 -1.46 12.10
CA PHE A 69 -0.78 -0.73 11.68
C PHE A 69 -1.66 -0.41 12.88
N LYS A 70 -2.36 0.74 12.87
CA LYS A 70 -3.25 1.12 13.97
C LYS A 70 -4.30 0.04 14.25
N PRO A 71 -4.81 -0.08 15.49
CA PRO A 71 -5.75 -1.13 15.85
C PRO A 71 -6.99 -1.24 14.95
N GLU A 72 -7.46 -0.13 14.38
CA GLU A 72 -8.58 -0.13 13.44
C GLU A 72 -8.27 -0.75 12.06
N TYR A 73 -7.01 -0.93 11.72
CA TYR A 73 -6.54 -1.57 10.47
C TYR A 73 -5.90 -2.93 10.71
N ASP A 74 -5.49 -3.21 11.95
CA ASP A 74 -4.76 -4.43 12.30
C ASP A 74 -5.67 -5.67 12.28
N ASP A 75 -5.45 -6.53 11.28
CA ASP A 75 -6.11 -7.83 11.15
C ASP A 75 -5.34 -8.96 11.86
N GLY A 76 -4.24 -8.64 12.56
CA GLY A 76 -3.35 -9.59 13.21
C GLY A 76 -2.45 -10.37 12.23
N SER A 77 -2.52 -10.06 10.93
CA SER A 77 -1.70 -10.69 9.90
C SER A 77 -0.41 -9.92 9.64
N GLY A 78 0.61 -10.64 9.18
CA GLY A 78 1.85 -10.04 8.68
C GLY A 78 1.77 -9.55 7.23
N GLY A 79 0.60 -9.52 6.60
CA GLY A 79 0.41 -9.27 5.15
C GLY A 79 -0.25 -7.92 4.80
N GLN A 80 -0.44 -7.04 5.79
CA GLN A 80 -1.21 -5.81 5.65
C GLN A 80 -0.60 -4.81 4.66
N ALA A 81 0.72 -4.62 4.67
CA ALA A 81 1.41 -3.74 3.71
C ALA A 81 1.18 -4.19 2.26
N ARG A 82 1.26 -5.51 2.01
CA ARG A 82 1.00 -6.14 0.71
C ARG A 82 -0.46 -5.96 0.28
N HIS A 83 -1.41 -6.17 1.19
CA HIS A 83 -2.83 -5.93 0.94
C HIS A 83 -3.09 -4.47 0.53
N PHE A 84 -2.60 -3.52 1.34
CA PHE A 84 -2.77 -2.10 1.10
C PHE A 84 -2.29 -1.67 -0.30
N VAL A 85 -1.04 -1.99 -0.67
CA VAL A 85 -0.50 -1.60 -1.98
C VAL A 85 -1.16 -2.38 -3.13
N GLY A 86 -1.61 -3.61 -2.89
CA GLY A 86 -2.39 -4.39 -3.83
C GLY A 86 -3.71 -3.71 -4.19
N ILE A 87 -4.42 -3.16 -3.20
CA ILE A 87 -5.63 -2.37 -3.41
C ILE A 87 -5.30 -1.06 -4.13
N ALA A 88 -4.26 -0.33 -3.72
CA ALA A 88 -3.88 0.91 -4.39
C ALA A 88 -3.57 0.72 -5.88
N VAL A 89 -2.84 -0.34 -6.24
CA VAL A 89 -2.57 -0.72 -7.64
C VAL A 89 -3.84 -1.17 -8.36
N SER A 90 -4.73 -1.90 -7.68
CA SER A 90 -6.02 -2.31 -8.27
C SER A 90 -6.91 -1.11 -8.59
N ASN A 91 -6.99 -0.13 -7.68
CA ASN A 91 -7.73 1.10 -7.87
C ASN A 91 -7.22 1.90 -9.06
N LEU A 92 -5.90 1.97 -9.23
CA LEU A 92 -5.29 2.58 -10.41
C LEU A 92 -5.72 1.89 -11.73
N ARG A 93 -5.82 0.56 -11.75
CA ARG A 93 -6.09 -0.22 -12.97
C ARG A 93 -7.57 -0.31 -13.33
N PHE A 94 -8.44 -0.49 -12.34
CA PHE A 94 -9.86 -0.80 -12.56
C PHE A 94 -10.80 0.33 -12.12
N GLY A 95 -10.26 1.36 -11.48
CA GLY A 95 -11.05 2.40 -10.84
C GLY A 95 -11.72 1.94 -9.53
N PRO A 96 -12.32 2.88 -8.80
CA PRO A 96 -12.82 2.64 -7.45
C PRO A 96 -13.99 1.66 -7.39
N LYS A 97 -14.91 1.71 -8.36
CA LYS A 97 -16.12 0.87 -8.35
C LYS A 97 -15.81 -0.63 -8.45
N LEU A 98 -14.83 -1.00 -9.28
CA LEU A 98 -14.44 -2.41 -9.42
C LEU A 98 -13.52 -2.88 -8.29
N THR A 99 -12.76 -1.98 -7.68
CA THR A 99 -11.87 -2.32 -6.55
C THR A 99 -12.65 -2.57 -5.27
N THR A 100 -13.65 -1.74 -4.98
CA THR A 100 -14.60 -1.97 -3.89
C THR A 100 -15.40 -3.25 -4.12
N TRP A 101 -15.88 -3.47 -5.36
CA TRP A 101 -16.57 -4.71 -5.72
C TRP A 101 -15.69 -5.96 -5.59
N LEU A 102 -14.40 -5.91 -5.98
CA LEU A 102 -13.46 -7.02 -5.80
C LEU A 102 -13.16 -7.29 -4.32
N SER A 103 -13.04 -6.25 -3.49
CA SER A 103 -12.88 -6.40 -2.05
C SER A 103 -14.12 -7.01 -1.38
N GLU A 104 -15.32 -6.59 -1.79
CA GLU A 104 -16.60 -7.10 -1.28
C GLU A 104 -16.88 -8.54 -1.77
N THR A 105 -16.59 -8.84 -3.04
CA THR A 105 -16.97 -10.11 -3.69
C THR A 105 -15.98 -11.24 -3.41
N VAL A 106 -14.68 -10.94 -3.24
CA VAL A 106 -13.65 -11.98 -3.03
C VAL A 106 -13.43 -12.28 -1.54
N ARG A 107 -13.63 -11.32 -0.64
CA ARG A 107 -13.22 -11.45 0.76
C ARG A 107 -14.35 -11.62 1.79
N ARG A 108 -15.62 -11.32 1.44
CA ARG A 108 -16.78 -11.37 2.36
C ARG A 108 -16.58 -10.58 3.68
N ASP A 109 -15.68 -9.60 3.69
CA ASP A 109 -15.39 -8.82 4.88
C ASP A 109 -16.21 -7.52 4.91
N PRO A 110 -16.98 -7.25 5.97
CA PRO A 110 -17.73 -6.01 6.11
C PRO A 110 -16.78 -4.79 6.05
N ALA A 111 -17.23 -3.67 5.48
CA ALA A 111 -16.44 -2.42 5.44
C ALA A 111 -15.96 -1.92 6.83
N HIS A 112 -16.57 -2.43 7.91
CA HIS A 112 -16.20 -2.10 9.29
C HIS A 112 -15.09 -3.00 9.88
N SER A 113 -14.69 -4.08 9.19
CA SER A 113 -13.56 -4.93 9.60
C SER A 113 -12.22 -4.19 9.41
N PRO A 114 -11.14 -4.63 10.08
CA PRO A 114 -9.81 -4.07 9.88
C PRO A 114 -9.38 -4.07 8.41
N ASP A 115 -9.58 -5.19 7.71
CA ASP A 115 -9.30 -5.33 6.28
C ASP A 115 -10.15 -4.39 5.41
N GLY A 116 -11.44 -4.25 5.72
CA GLY A 116 -12.33 -3.34 5.01
C GLY A 116 -11.89 -1.88 5.15
N ARG A 117 -11.50 -1.48 6.36
CA ARG A 117 -10.97 -0.14 6.63
C ARG A 117 -9.63 0.10 5.95
N LEU A 118 -8.75 -0.90 5.93
CA LEU A 118 -7.46 -0.80 5.26
C LEU A 118 -7.62 -0.71 3.73
N THR A 119 -8.58 -1.43 3.16
CA THR A 119 -8.98 -1.28 1.74
C THR A 119 -9.47 0.13 1.45
N LEU A 120 -10.37 0.69 2.27
CA LEU A 120 -10.88 2.05 2.09
C LEU A 120 -9.75 3.08 2.14
N ALA A 121 -8.82 2.92 3.09
CA ALA A 121 -7.65 3.80 3.20
C ALA A 121 -6.73 3.72 1.96
N ALA A 122 -6.54 2.52 1.39
CA ALA A 122 -5.75 2.35 0.16
C ALA A 122 -6.42 2.99 -1.07
N VAL A 123 -7.75 2.92 -1.15
CA VAL A 123 -8.51 3.61 -2.19
C VAL A 123 -8.39 5.13 -2.03
N ASP A 124 -8.53 5.65 -0.81
CA ASP A 124 -8.37 7.09 -0.53
C ASP A 124 -6.96 7.58 -0.91
N PHE A 125 -5.93 6.88 -0.43
CA PHE A 125 -4.53 7.18 -0.74
C PHE A 125 -4.27 7.29 -2.25
N SER A 126 -4.67 6.26 -3.00
CA SER A 126 -4.44 6.22 -4.44
C SER A 126 -5.28 7.27 -5.18
N GLN A 127 -6.52 7.55 -4.76
CA GLN A 127 -7.30 8.63 -5.36
C GLN A 127 -6.70 10.00 -5.10
N LYS A 128 -6.23 10.27 -3.88
CA LYS A 128 -5.60 11.55 -3.53
C LYS A 128 -4.36 11.81 -4.37
N LEU A 129 -3.51 10.79 -4.54
CA LEU A 129 -2.35 10.86 -5.43
C LEU A 129 -2.77 11.15 -6.88
N LEU A 130 -3.75 10.40 -7.40
CA LEU A 130 -4.18 10.52 -8.80
C LEU A 130 -4.87 11.86 -9.11
N LYS A 131 -5.52 12.47 -8.12
CA LYS A 131 -6.14 13.80 -8.23
C LYS A 131 -5.19 14.95 -7.90
N GLY A 132 -3.98 14.66 -7.42
CA GLY A 132 -3.03 15.67 -6.95
C GLY A 132 -3.39 16.31 -5.59
N GLU A 133 -4.35 15.74 -4.85
CA GLU A 133 -4.70 16.16 -3.48
C GLU A 133 -3.66 15.71 -2.45
N LEU A 134 -2.88 14.68 -2.78
CA LEU A 134 -1.71 14.24 -2.03
C LEU A 134 -0.49 14.31 -2.95
N ALA A 135 0.51 15.10 -2.57
CA ALA A 135 1.78 15.12 -3.26
C ALA A 135 2.56 13.81 -3.01
N ILE A 136 3.28 13.32 -4.02
CA ILE A 136 4.12 12.11 -3.91
C ILE A 136 5.13 12.26 -2.77
N THR A 137 5.75 13.43 -2.62
CA THR A 137 6.70 13.74 -1.55
C THR A 137 6.10 13.71 -0.15
N ALA A 138 4.78 13.83 -0.03
CA ALA A 138 4.06 13.75 1.24
C ALA A 138 3.48 12.35 1.52
N ALA A 139 3.62 11.40 0.59
CA ALA A 139 2.99 10.09 0.69
C ALA A 139 3.47 9.28 1.89
N GLY A 140 4.77 9.29 2.19
CA GLY A 140 5.32 8.60 3.37
C GLY A 140 4.76 9.15 4.67
N GLN A 141 4.75 10.47 4.84
CA GLN A 141 4.16 11.11 6.01
C GLN A 141 2.66 10.81 6.14
N TRP A 142 1.92 10.80 5.02
CA TRP A 142 0.52 10.40 5.01
C TRP A 142 0.35 8.97 5.53
N LEU A 143 1.15 8.02 5.06
CA LEU A 143 1.11 6.62 5.51
C LEU A 143 1.36 6.52 7.02
N ARG A 144 2.39 7.21 7.55
CA ARG A 144 2.66 7.21 8.99
C ARG A 144 1.50 7.76 9.79
N ASN A 145 0.98 8.92 9.39
CA ASN A 145 -0.07 9.62 10.12
C ASN A 145 -1.40 8.86 10.08
N GLN A 146 -1.74 8.27 8.93
CA GLN A 146 -3.03 7.63 8.74
C GLN A 146 -3.01 6.18 9.22
N LEU A 147 -1.98 5.40 8.89
CA LEU A 147 -2.03 3.95 9.03
C LEU A 147 -1.19 3.41 10.19
N CYS A 148 -0.08 4.05 10.55
CA CYS A 148 0.85 3.45 11.49
C CYS A 148 0.49 3.75 12.94
N GLN A 149 0.76 2.79 13.82
CA GLN A 149 0.72 3.04 15.27
C GLN A 149 1.76 4.11 15.63
N PRO A 150 1.43 5.02 16.57
CA PRO A 150 2.42 5.92 17.14
C PRO A 150 3.58 5.11 17.72
N GLN A 151 4.81 5.48 17.38
CA GLN A 151 5.99 4.91 18.03
C GLN A 151 6.01 5.44 19.47
N SER A 152 6.02 4.54 20.45
CA SER A 152 6.10 4.86 21.88
C SER A 152 7.55 5.07 22.31
#